data_AF-A0A3B0M3T5-F1
#
_entry.id   AF-A0A3B0M3T5-F1
#
_cell.length_a   1.000
_cell.length_b   1.000
_cell.length_c   1.000
_cell.angle_alpha   90.00
_cell.angle_beta   90.00
_cell.angle_gamma   90.00
#
_symmetry.space_group_name_H-M   'P 1'
#
loop_
_entity.id
_entity.type
_entity.pdbx_description
1 polymer ?
#
loop_
_entity_poly.entity_id
_entity_poly.type
_entity_poly.pdbx_seq_one_letter_code
_entity_poly.pdbx_strand_id
1 'polypeptide(L)'
;MSGSAIVSGTGTKWNSNNPVVSIGMLLLIKHNNINYPYLIKAVNSDNELVLAEAATFSATNTTYTINLTEPNNNSDAARALVAANAYIIYFLQNMDTWLTDTGVVEITLPSGTTVELKSIKALQELTEKTNKAVGDKFDKNNIVQEAGSADDKVMSQKASTNILAKKDST
;
A
#
# COMPACT_ATOMS: atom_id res chain seq x y z
N MET A 1 20.29 36.98 29.89
CA MET A 1 19.04 36.41 29.34
C MET A 1 19.30 34.94 29.03
N SER A 2 18.54 34.00 29.61
CA SER A 2 18.64 32.57 29.28
C SER A 2 17.55 32.29 28.25
N GLY A 3 17.91 32.02 27.00
CA GLY A 3 16.91 31.55 26.02
C GLY A 3 16.52 30.10 26.27
N SER A 4 15.52 29.64 25.52
CA SER A 4 15.08 28.25 25.54
C SER A 4 16.00 27.39 24.67
N ALA A 5 16.21 26.13 25.07
CA ALA A 5 16.81 25.13 24.20
C ALA A 5 15.77 24.39 23.35
N ILE A 6 14.47 24.60 23.57
CA ILE A 6 13.39 23.95 22.82
C ILE A 6 12.98 24.84 21.64
N VAL A 7 12.88 24.23 20.46
CA VAL A 7 12.35 24.85 19.25
C VAL A 7 11.08 24.12 18.84
N SER A 8 10.01 24.89 18.64
CA SER A 8 8.73 24.40 18.15
C SER A 8 8.51 24.82 16.70
N GLY A 9 8.10 23.88 15.86
CA GLY A 9 7.71 24.09 14.47
C GLY A 9 6.20 24.02 14.28
N THR A 10 5.70 24.65 13.22
CA THR A 10 4.29 24.54 12.82
C THR A 10 4.22 23.82 11.47
N GLY A 11 3.54 22.67 11.43
CA GLY A 11 3.38 21.88 10.21
C GLY A 11 4.68 21.29 9.67
N THR A 12 5.70 21.16 10.52
CA THR A 12 6.96 20.53 10.16
C THR A 12 6.82 19.00 10.20
N LYS A 13 7.79 18.29 9.64
CA LYS A 13 7.82 16.82 9.60
C LYS A 13 9.19 16.28 10.01
N TRP A 14 9.80 16.86 11.05
CA TRP A 14 11.21 16.58 11.36
C TRP A 14 11.51 15.10 11.62
N ASN A 15 10.57 14.35 12.19
CA ASN A 15 10.74 12.94 12.51
C ASN A 15 10.20 12.01 11.41
N SER A 16 9.22 12.47 10.63
CA SER A 16 8.56 11.71 9.58
C SER A 16 9.08 12.02 8.16
N ASN A 17 10.06 12.91 8.00
CA ASN A 17 10.65 13.24 6.70
C ASN A 17 11.62 12.14 6.22
N ASN A 18 11.83 12.05 4.91
CA ASN A 18 12.84 11.18 4.32
C ASN A 18 13.77 12.00 3.41
N PRO A 19 15.01 12.31 3.86
CA PRO A 19 15.68 11.81 5.06
C PRO A 19 15.19 12.50 6.34
N VAL A 20 15.27 11.80 7.46
CA VAL A 20 14.89 12.33 8.77
C VAL A 20 15.84 13.46 9.20
N VAL A 21 15.32 14.42 9.96
CA VAL A 21 16.16 15.35 10.72
C VAL A 21 16.74 14.59 11.91
N SER A 22 18.05 14.72 12.15
CA SER A 22 18.76 13.95 13.17
C SER A 22 19.61 14.83 14.09
N ILE A 23 19.98 14.24 15.23
CA ILE A 23 20.95 14.78 16.18
C ILE A 23 22.26 15.11 15.45
N GLY A 24 22.88 16.23 15.80
CA GLY A 24 24.14 16.71 15.22
C GLY A 24 23.98 17.48 13.90
N MET A 25 22.78 17.54 13.32
CA MET A 25 22.54 18.38 12.14
C MET A 25 22.56 19.87 12.51
N LEU A 26 23.00 20.69 11.55
CA LEU A 26 23.03 22.14 11.66
C LEU A 26 21.64 22.73 11.36
N LEU A 27 21.12 23.49 12.30
CA LEU A 27 19.93 24.32 12.18
C LEU A 27 20.35 25.80 12.12
N LEU A 28 19.92 26.51 11.10
CA LEU A 28 20.08 27.96 10.98
C LEU A 28 18.76 28.64 11.32
N ILE A 29 18.70 29.33 12.46
CA ILE A 29 17.50 30.11 12.86
C ILE A 29 17.72 31.57 12.45
N LYS A 30 16.79 32.15 11.69
CA LYS A 30 16.86 33.56 11.30
C LYS A 30 16.44 34.47 12.45
N HIS A 31 17.20 35.51 12.73
CA HIS A 31 16.85 36.56 13.68
C HIS A 31 17.46 37.89 13.22
N ASN A 32 16.68 38.97 13.17
CA ASN A 32 17.12 40.29 12.68
C ASN A 32 17.88 40.25 11.35
N ASN A 33 17.38 39.44 10.40
CA ASN A 33 18.00 39.23 9.09
C ASN A 33 19.37 38.51 9.08
N ILE A 34 19.82 37.97 10.22
CA ILE A 34 21.04 37.17 10.37
C ILE A 34 20.64 35.70 10.64
N ASN A 35 21.39 34.74 10.08
CA ASN A 35 21.21 33.32 10.34
C ASN A 35 22.15 32.87 11.46
N TYR A 36 21.59 32.36 12.56
CA TYR A 36 22.34 31.89 13.71
C TYR A 36 22.44 30.36 13.70
N PRO A 37 23.66 29.78 13.75
CA PRO A 37 23.87 28.34 13.73
C PRO A 37 23.62 27.71 15.10
N TYR A 38 22.91 26.59 15.09
CA TYR A 38 22.68 25.73 16.24
C TYR A 38 22.81 24.27 15.84
N LEU A 39 23.30 23.44 16.76
CA LEU A 39 23.26 21.98 16.60
C LEU A 39 22.00 21.42 17.24
N ILE A 40 21.39 20.45 16.55
CA ILE A 40 20.25 19.70 17.09
C ILE A 40 20.77 18.65 18.07
N LYS A 41 20.27 18.67 19.31
CA LYS A 41 20.58 17.68 20.35
C LYS A 41 19.58 16.53 20.37
N ALA A 42 18.31 16.80 20.10
CA ALA A 42 17.25 15.80 20.04
C ALA A 42 16.14 16.26 19.09
N VAL A 43 15.47 15.31 18.45
CA VAL A 43 14.23 15.52 17.71
C VAL A 43 13.16 14.73 18.43
N ASN A 44 12.28 15.43 19.15
CA ASN A 44 11.28 14.80 20.03
C ASN A 44 10.01 14.44 19.24
N SER A 45 9.68 15.23 18.22
CA SER A 45 8.53 14.99 17.35
C SER A 45 8.67 15.69 16.00
N ASP A 46 7.66 15.57 15.15
CA ASP A 46 7.59 16.31 13.89
C ASP A 46 7.63 17.83 14.04
N ASN A 47 7.28 18.34 15.22
CA ASN A 47 7.13 19.77 15.52
C ASN A 47 7.97 20.23 16.71
N GLU A 48 8.81 19.37 17.30
CA GLU A 48 9.63 19.75 18.45
C GLU A 48 11.03 19.14 18.35
N LEU A 49 12.02 19.99 18.57
CA LEU A 49 13.41 19.61 18.72
C LEU A 49 14.06 20.37 19.88
N VAL A 50 15.22 19.87 20.30
CA VAL A 50 16.05 20.47 21.34
C VAL A 50 17.41 20.83 20.76
N LEU A 51 17.89 22.02 21.05
CA LEU A 51 19.21 22.52 20.68
C LEU A 51 20.29 22.05 21.66
N ALA A 52 21.51 21.85 21.17
CA ALA A 52 22.67 21.50 22.00
C ALA A 52 23.02 22.60 23.00
N GLU A 53 22.81 23.86 22.61
CA GLU A 53 22.97 25.04 23.45
C GLU A 53 21.71 25.89 23.39
N ALA A 54 21.36 26.53 24.50
CA ALA A 54 20.23 27.43 24.56
C ALA A 54 20.42 28.61 23.60
N ALA A 55 19.36 29.01 22.90
CA ALA A 55 19.43 30.17 22.04
C ALA A 55 19.76 31.44 22.86
N THR A 56 20.51 32.37 22.27
CA THR A 56 20.87 33.64 22.93
C THR A 56 19.79 34.71 22.74
N PHE A 57 18.76 34.41 21.96
CA PHE A 57 17.63 35.25 21.64
C PHE A 57 16.31 34.45 21.67
N SER A 58 15.20 35.16 21.73
CA SER A 58 13.87 34.59 21.49
C SER A 58 13.38 35.03 20.12
N ALA A 59 12.83 34.10 19.34
CA ALA A 59 12.22 34.38 18.05
C ALA A 59 10.95 33.53 17.89
N THR A 60 9.87 34.17 17.45
CA THR A 60 8.60 33.53 17.15
C THR A 60 8.24 33.80 15.69
N ASN A 61 7.60 32.86 15.01
CA ASN A 61 7.22 32.98 13.59
C ASN A 61 8.40 33.33 12.68
N THR A 62 9.58 32.79 12.98
CA THR A 62 10.78 32.98 12.18
C THR A 62 11.02 31.81 11.23
N THR A 63 11.70 32.08 10.13
CA THR A 63 12.15 31.06 9.20
C THR A 63 13.43 30.38 9.70
N TYR A 64 13.61 29.12 9.33
CA TYR A 64 14.83 28.37 9.62
C TYR A 64 15.25 27.55 8.39
N THR A 65 16.49 27.09 8.40
CA THR A 65 17.01 26.14 7.40
C THR A 65 17.69 24.97 8.09
N ILE A 66 17.38 23.75 7.67
CA ILE A 66 18.13 22.53 8.01
C ILE A 66 18.60 21.94 6.69
N ASN A 67 19.91 21.82 6.52
CA ASN A 67 20.46 21.15 5.36
C ASN A 67 20.40 19.65 5.59
N LEU A 68 19.38 19.02 5.01
CA LEU A 68 19.19 17.57 5.08
C LEU A 68 20.18 16.81 4.20
N THR A 69 20.69 17.45 3.15
CA THR A 69 21.80 16.93 2.36
C THR A 69 22.72 17.99 1.83
N GLU A 70 23.99 17.60 1.79
CA GLU A 70 24.98 18.19 0.92
C GLU A 70 24.95 17.44 -0.42
N PRO A 71 24.72 18.11 -1.55
CA PRO A 71 24.74 17.46 -2.85
C PRO A 71 26.16 16.95 -3.17
N ASN A 72 26.24 15.80 -3.86
CA ASN A 72 27.48 15.22 -4.40
C ASN A 72 28.52 14.71 -3.37
N ASN A 73 28.07 14.16 -2.24
CA ASN A 73 28.97 13.50 -1.27
C ASN A 73 28.49 12.07 -0.92
N ASN A 74 29.30 11.32 -0.15
CA ASN A 74 28.96 9.95 0.28
C ASN A 74 27.65 9.88 1.09
N SER A 75 27.28 10.97 1.79
CA SER A 75 26.03 11.05 2.54
C SER A 75 24.82 11.13 1.61
N ASP A 76 24.93 11.80 0.46
CA ASP A 76 23.88 11.84 -0.57
C ASP A 76 23.68 10.46 -1.21
N ALA A 77 24.78 9.75 -1.51
CA ALA A 77 24.73 8.38 -2.01
C ALA A 77 24.10 7.41 -1.00
N ALA A 78 24.50 7.47 0.27
CA ALA A 78 23.93 6.63 1.32
C ALA A 78 22.43 6.91 1.52
N ARG A 79 22.00 8.16 1.39
CA ARG A 79 20.59 8.54 1.47
C ARG A 79 19.78 8.03 0.29
N ALA A 80 20.28 8.20 -0.93
CA ALA A 80 19.61 7.67 -2.11
C ALA A 80 19.39 6.15 -1.98
N LEU A 81 20.39 5.44 -1.43
CA LEU A 81 20.29 4.02 -1.11
C LEU A 81 19.26 3.73 0.01
N VAL A 82 19.26 4.48 1.11
CA VAL A 82 18.27 4.31 2.19
C VAL A 82 16.85 4.57 1.69
N ALA A 83 16.64 5.62 0.90
CA ALA A 83 15.34 5.92 0.31
C ALA A 83 14.90 4.80 -0.64
N ALA A 84 15.78 4.31 -1.52
CA ALA A 84 15.49 3.16 -2.39
C ALA A 84 15.13 1.90 -1.58
N ASN A 85 15.89 1.60 -0.53
CA ASN A 85 15.61 0.48 0.36
C ASN A 85 14.27 0.63 1.10
N ALA A 86 13.92 1.84 1.55
CA ALA A 86 12.63 2.11 2.17
C ALA A 86 11.48 1.84 1.20
N TYR A 87 11.60 2.25 -0.07
CA TYR A 87 10.60 1.93 -1.10
C TYR A 87 10.50 0.43 -1.38
N ILE A 88 11.63 -0.29 -1.40
CA ILE A 88 11.63 -1.75 -1.57
C ILE A 88 10.92 -2.44 -0.39
N ILE A 89 11.25 -2.06 0.84
CA ILE A 89 10.62 -2.62 2.04
C ILE A 89 9.11 -2.34 2.03
N TYR A 90 8.72 -1.11 1.71
CA TYR A 90 7.32 -0.73 1.59
C TYR A 90 6.57 -1.56 0.54
N PHE A 91 7.18 -1.77 -0.63
CA PHE A 91 6.61 -2.64 -1.66
C PHE A 91 6.46 -4.09 -1.16
N LEU A 92 7.48 -4.65 -0.51
CA LEU A 92 7.46 -6.01 0.03
C LEU A 92 6.37 -6.19 1.10
N GLN A 93 6.16 -5.20 1.97
CA GLN A 93 5.08 -5.23 2.96
C GLN A 93 3.70 -5.25 2.31
N ASN A 94 3.48 -4.40 1.30
CA ASN A 94 2.22 -4.41 0.55
C ASN A 94 2.00 -5.73 -0.22
N MET A 95 3.07 -6.36 -0.72
CA MET A 95 2.99 -7.68 -1.34
C MET A 95 2.64 -8.77 -0.33
N ASP A 96 3.21 -8.73 0.87
CA ASP A 96 2.84 -9.65 1.95
C ASP A 96 1.35 -9.54 2.30
N THR A 97 0.83 -8.31 2.44
CA THR A 97 -0.60 -8.05 2.63
C THR A 97 -1.43 -8.61 1.47
N TRP A 98 -1.06 -8.33 0.21
CA TRP A 98 -1.79 -8.83 -0.97
C TRP A 98 -1.85 -10.36 -1.07
N LEU A 99 -0.79 -11.05 -0.63
CA LEU A 99 -0.69 -12.51 -0.63
C LEU A 99 -1.44 -13.16 0.54
N THR A 100 -1.46 -12.51 1.71
CA THR A 100 -1.91 -13.14 2.96
C THR A 100 -3.32 -12.74 3.39
N ASP A 101 -3.78 -11.54 3.06
CA ASP A 101 -5.12 -11.08 3.43
C ASP A 101 -6.23 -11.73 2.59
N THR A 102 -7.46 -11.53 3.05
CA THR A 102 -8.69 -12.02 2.41
C THR A 102 -9.51 -10.86 1.86
N GLY A 103 -10.12 -11.04 0.69
CA GLY A 103 -11.04 -10.06 0.12
C GLY A 103 -10.36 -9.02 -0.75
N VAL A 104 -10.60 -7.73 -0.48
CA VAL A 104 -9.99 -6.60 -1.19
C VAL A 104 -8.95 -5.96 -0.28
N VAL A 105 -7.74 -5.75 -0.80
CA VAL A 105 -6.65 -5.06 -0.12
C VAL A 105 -6.46 -3.68 -0.74
N GLU A 106 -6.24 -2.68 0.11
CA GLU A 106 -5.87 -1.33 -0.30
C GLU A 106 -4.36 -1.17 -0.24
N ILE A 107 -3.75 -0.80 -1.36
CA ILE A 107 -2.32 -0.52 -1.46
C ILE A 107 -2.15 0.96 -1.79
N THR A 108 -1.54 1.71 -0.89
CA THR A 108 -1.08 3.07 -1.20
C THR A 108 0.26 2.99 -1.91
N LEU A 109 0.40 3.67 -3.03
CA LEU A 109 1.67 3.75 -3.77
C LEU A 109 2.51 4.91 -3.23
N PRO A 110 3.84 4.90 -3.46
CA PRO A 110 4.71 6.04 -3.14
C PRO A 110 4.26 7.38 -3.75
N SER A 111 3.50 7.36 -4.85
CA SER A 111 2.89 8.55 -5.45
C SER A 111 1.75 9.15 -4.63
N GLY A 112 1.31 8.48 -3.55
CA GLY A 112 0.13 8.82 -2.75
C GLY A 112 -1.19 8.29 -3.33
N THR A 113 -1.16 7.60 -4.47
CA THR A 113 -2.34 6.99 -5.07
C THR A 113 -2.67 5.68 -4.36
N THR A 114 -3.90 5.50 -3.91
CA THR A 114 -4.37 4.20 -3.38
C THR A 114 -5.02 3.38 -4.49
N VAL A 115 -4.69 2.10 -4.54
CA VAL A 115 -5.29 1.12 -5.46
C VAL A 115 -5.92 -0.02 -4.66
N GLU A 116 -7.11 -0.44 -5.06
CA GLU A 116 -7.81 -1.59 -4.50
C GLU A 116 -7.54 -2.83 -5.36
N LEU A 117 -7.03 -3.90 -4.75
CA LEU A 117 -6.76 -5.16 -5.41
C LEU A 117 -7.51 -6.30 -4.72
N LYS A 118 -8.06 -7.25 -5.47
CA LYS A 118 -8.49 -8.52 -4.86
C LYS A 118 -7.25 -9.29 -4.39
N SER A 119 -7.29 -9.80 -3.16
CA SER A 119 -6.21 -10.61 -2.62
C SER A 119 -6.07 -11.92 -3.41
N ILE A 120 -4.87 -12.52 -3.36
CA ILE A 120 -4.64 -13.80 -4.06
C ILE A 120 -5.59 -14.89 -3.57
N LYS A 121 -5.88 -14.93 -2.26
CA LYS A 121 -6.87 -15.87 -1.69
C LYS A 121 -8.26 -15.65 -2.29
N ALA A 122 -8.72 -14.40 -2.40
CA ALA A 122 -10.01 -14.09 -3.00
C ALA A 122 -10.09 -14.49 -4.49
N LEU A 123 -8.97 -14.36 -5.23
CA LEU A 123 -8.89 -14.81 -6.62
C LEU A 123 -8.87 -16.34 -6.73
N GLN A 124 -8.19 -17.04 -5.81
CA GLN A 124 -8.20 -18.50 -5.72
C GLN A 124 -9.61 -19.03 -5.43
N GLU A 125 -10.30 -18.47 -4.43
CA GLU A 125 -11.69 -18.82 -4.11
C GLU A 125 -12.62 -18.64 -5.31
N LEU A 126 -12.47 -17.52 -6.06
CA LEU A 126 -13.26 -17.27 -7.26
C LEU A 126 -12.99 -18.33 -8.35
N THR A 127 -11.73 -18.72 -8.50
CA THR A 127 -11.30 -19.76 -9.45
C THR A 127 -11.88 -21.12 -9.08
N GLU A 128 -11.80 -21.50 -7.80
CA GLU A 128 -12.37 -22.74 -7.29
C GLU A 128 -13.90 -22.79 -7.46
N LYS A 129 -14.59 -21.68 -7.14
CA LYS A 129 -16.04 -21.56 -7.37
C LYS A 129 -16.40 -21.73 -8.84
N THR A 130 -15.61 -21.13 -9.73
CA THR A 130 -15.82 -21.22 -11.17
C THR A 130 -15.57 -22.63 -11.67
N ASN A 131 -14.47 -23.27 -11.26
CA ASN A 131 -14.15 -24.65 -11.61
C ASN A 131 -15.24 -25.62 -11.13
N LYS A 132 -15.76 -25.42 -9.90
CA LYS A 132 -16.87 -26.22 -9.39
C LYS A 132 -18.13 -26.02 -10.22
N ALA A 133 -18.53 -24.78 -10.51
CA ALA A 133 -19.71 -24.49 -11.31
C ALA A 133 -19.61 -25.07 -12.74
N VAL A 134 -18.43 -25.04 -13.33
CA VAL A 134 -18.14 -25.70 -14.61
C VAL A 134 -18.24 -27.22 -14.45
N GLY A 135 -17.56 -27.81 -13.47
CA GLY A 135 -17.62 -29.25 -13.19
C GLY A 135 -19.05 -29.74 -13.01
N ASP A 136 -19.87 -29.04 -12.21
CA ASP A 136 -21.28 -29.35 -11.99
C ASP A 136 -22.09 -29.29 -13.30
N LYS A 137 -21.82 -28.30 -14.16
CA LYS A 137 -22.46 -28.18 -15.48
C LYS A 137 -22.04 -29.30 -16.44
N PHE A 138 -20.79 -29.77 -16.33
CA PHE A 138 -20.22 -30.80 -17.19
C PHE A 138 -20.21 -32.22 -16.60
N ASP A 139 -20.89 -32.44 -15.48
CA ASP A 139 -21.07 -33.77 -14.90
C ASP A 139 -21.72 -34.73 -15.93
N LYS A 140 -21.28 -35.98 -15.96
CA LYS A 140 -21.83 -37.04 -16.83
C LYS A 140 -23.33 -37.21 -16.62
N ASN A 141 -23.84 -37.02 -15.40
CA ASN A 141 -25.28 -37.03 -15.12
C ASN A 141 -26.04 -35.90 -15.85
N ASN A 142 -25.34 -34.80 -16.17
CA ASN A 142 -25.87 -33.65 -16.88
C ASN A 142 -25.61 -33.69 -18.39
N ILE A 143 -24.56 -34.38 -18.86
CA ILE A 143 -24.15 -34.37 -20.29
C ILE A 143 -24.33 -35.72 -21.00
N VAL A 144 -24.03 -36.84 -20.35
CA VAL A 144 -24.10 -38.16 -20.99
C VAL A 144 -25.51 -38.69 -20.84
N GLN A 145 -26.17 -38.91 -21.98
CA GLN A 145 -27.43 -39.63 -22.00
C GLN A 145 -27.18 -41.11 -21.72
N GLU A 146 -27.78 -41.64 -20.67
CA GLU A 146 -27.92 -43.09 -20.52
C GLU A 146 -29.04 -43.58 -21.45
N ALA A 147 -28.83 -44.73 -22.09
CA ALA A 147 -29.79 -45.31 -23.02
C ALA A 147 -31.14 -45.54 -22.31
N GLY A 148 -32.21 -44.92 -22.81
CA GLY A 148 -33.58 -45.10 -22.31
C GLY A 148 -34.12 -44.03 -21.35
N SER A 149 -33.36 -42.98 -21.03
CA SER A 149 -33.78 -42.00 -20.00
C SER A 149 -34.21 -40.61 -20.51
N ALA A 150 -34.30 -40.35 -21.83
CA ALA A 150 -34.15 -38.98 -22.33
C ALA A 150 -35.25 -38.41 -23.24
N ASP A 151 -36.51 -38.75 -22.99
CA ASP A 151 -37.63 -38.02 -23.60
C ASP A 151 -37.73 -36.55 -23.12
N ASP A 152 -37.02 -36.17 -22.05
CA ASP A 152 -37.03 -34.79 -21.52
C ASP A 152 -35.76 -33.99 -21.84
N LYS A 153 -34.68 -34.63 -22.27
CA LYS A 153 -33.38 -33.97 -22.50
C LYS A 153 -33.01 -33.84 -23.99
N VAL A 154 -33.55 -34.69 -24.88
CA VAL A 154 -33.30 -34.62 -26.32
C VAL A 154 -34.59 -34.68 -27.10
N MET A 155 -34.94 -33.54 -27.71
CA MET A 155 -36.18 -33.33 -28.43
C MET A 155 -36.40 -34.32 -29.58
N SER A 156 -35.33 -34.79 -30.23
CA SER A 156 -35.44 -35.78 -31.32
C SER A 156 -35.85 -37.17 -30.81
N GLN A 157 -35.36 -37.60 -29.65
CA GLN A 157 -35.77 -38.88 -29.04
C GLN A 157 -37.22 -38.80 -28.56
N LYS A 158 -37.60 -37.73 -27.86
CA LYS A 158 -39.00 -37.48 -27.47
C LYS A 158 -39.95 -37.54 -28.66
N ALA A 159 -39.56 -36.91 -29.77
CA ALA A 159 -40.35 -36.92 -31.00
C ALA A 159 -40.48 -38.33 -31.57
N SER A 160 -39.38 -39.10 -31.63
CA SER A 160 -39.41 -40.50 -32.07
C SER A 160 -40.30 -41.37 -31.18
N THR A 161 -40.15 -41.30 -29.85
CA THR A 161 -40.97 -42.09 -28.90
C THR A 161 -42.46 -41.78 -29.06
N ASN A 162 -42.83 -40.51 -29.19
CA ASN A 162 -44.22 -40.09 -29.42
C ASN A 162 -44.79 -40.59 -30.76
N ILE A 163 -43.97 -40.64 -31.81
CA ILE A 163 -44.38 -41.16 -33.13
C ILE A 163 -44.60 -42.67 -33.05
N LEU A 164 -43.70 -43.42 -32.39
CA LEU A 164 -43.85 -44.87 -32.19
C LEU A 164 -45.11 -45.19 -31.37
N ALA A 165 -45.32 -44.52 -30.23
CA ALA A 165 -46.48 -44.76 -29.37
C ALA A 165 -47.82 -44.52 -30.11
N LYS A 166 -47.88 -43.53 -31.01
CA LYS A 166 -49.07 -43.30 -31.85
C LYS A 166 -49.28 -44.41 -32.88
N LYS A 167 -48.21 -44.98 -33.43
CA LYS A 167 -48.29 -46.06 -34.43
C LYS A 167 -48.84 -47.35 -33.83
N ASP A 168 -48.48 -47.67 -32.60
CA ASP A 168 -48.95 -48.89 -31.90
C ASP A 168 -50.40 -48.79 -31.41
N SER A 169 -51.01 -47.59 -31.51
CA SER A 169 -52.38 -47.31 -31.07
C SER A 169 -53.42 -47.32 -32.23
N THR A 170 -53.01 -47.74 -33.43
CA THR A 170 -53.86 -47.77 -34.66
C THR A 170 -53.88 -49.16 -35.25
#